data_AF-A0A3C0CR88-F1
#
_entry.id   AF-A0A3C0CR88-F1
#
_cell.length_a   1.000
_cell.length_b   1.000
_cell.length_c   1.000
_cell.angle_alpha   90.00
_cell.angle_beta   90.00
_cell.angle_gamma   90.00
#
_symmetry.space_group_name_H-M   'P 1'
#
loop_
_entity.id
_entity.type
_entity.pdbx_description
1 polymer ?
#
loop_
_entity_poly.entity_id
_entity_poly.type
_entity_poly.pdbx_seq_one_letter_code
_entity_poly.pdbx_strand_id
1 'polypeptide(L)'
;MNLQPAQKNWKLLQPDKTLLEEFENALPVSPVLARVLLNRGISSLDEASSFLSPGIGYLHNPSLMDGVDRAVERTLKAVHSGEKIMVHGDYDVDGVTSTALLVRVLRLMKADVSWYIPHREKEGYDISQAAVDEARLRGVSLIIT
;
A
#
# COMPACT_ATOMS: atom_id res chain seq x y z
N MET A 1 7.62 40.55 11.03
CA MET A 1 6.37 39.90 11.48
C MET A 1 6.78 38.84 12.48
N ASN A 2 6.61 39.09 13.79
CA ASN A 2 7.02 38.17 14.85
C ASN A 2 5.92 37.10 15.01
N LEU A 3 6.09 35.94 14.40
CA LEU A 3 5.24 34.79 14.69
C LEU A 3 5.58 34.31 16.11
N GLN A 4 4.67 34.50 17.06
CA GLN A 4 4.78 33.81 18.35
C GLN A 4 4.71 32.30 18.09
N PRO A 5 5.61 31.50 18.68
CA PRO A 5 5.57 30.05 18.49
C PRO A 5 4.25 29.50 19.01
N ALA A 6 3.57 28.70 18.19
CA ALA A 6 2.30 28.09 18.54
C ALA A 6 2.41 27.34 19.88
N GLN A 7 1.48 27.60 20.80
CA GLN A 7 1.42 26.94 22.09
C GLN A 7 1.16 25.43 21.87
N LYS A 8 2.15 24.59 22.21
CA LYS A 8 2.04 23.13 22.07
C LYS A 8 1.12 22.56 23.15
N ASN A 9 0.13 21.78 22.76
CA ASN A 9 -0.74 21.05 23.69
C ASN A 9 -0.27 19.59 23.81
N TRP A 10 0.45 19.29 24.89
CA TRP A 10 0.93 17.94 25.17
C TRP A 10 -0.17 17.13 25.87
N LYS A 11 -0.58 16.02 25.25
CA LYS A 11 -1.54 15.08 25.84
C LYS A 11 -0.86 13.74 26.08
N LEU A 12 -0.78 13.34 27.34
CA LEU A 12 -0.33 12.01 27.71
C LEU A 12 -1.54 11.10 27.84
N LEU A 13 -1.63 10.10 26.95
CA LEU A 13 -2.67 9.09 26.99
C LEU A 13 -2.38 8.08 28.11
N GLN A 14 -3.41 7.74 28.88
CA GLN A 14 -3.36 6.74 29.93
C GLN A 14 -4.29 5.60 29.55
N PRO A 15 -3.76 4.38 29.29
CA PRO A 15 -4.61 3.24 29.00
C PRO A 15 -5.30 2.75 30.28
N ASP A 16 -6.28 1.85 30.12
CA ASP A 16 -6.88 1.15 31.25
C ASP A 16 -5.80 0.39 32.04
N LYS A 17 -5.82 0.54 33.37
CA LYS A 17 -4.77 -0.03 34.24
C LYS A 17 -4.83 -1.55 34.28
N THR A 18 -6.03 -2.12 34.33
CA THR A 18 -6.23 -3.57 34.39
C THR A 18 -5.71 -4.20 33.10
N LEU A 19 -6.05 -3.60 31.96
CA LEU A 19 -5.60 -4.07 30.65
C LEU A 19 -4.08 -3.89 30.46
N LEU A 20 -3.50 -2.82 31.02
CA LEU A 20 -2.05 -2.63 31.04
C LEU A 20 -1.34 -3.72 31.85
N GLU A 21 -1.82 -4.03 33.04
CA GLU A 21 -1.29 -5.12 33.86
C GLU A 21 -1.41 -6.48 33.15
N GLU A 22 -2.52 -6.73 32.45
CA GLU A 22 -2.68 -7.94 31.63
C GLU A 22 -1.61 -8.03 30.53
N PHE A 23 -1.42 -6.97 29.76
CA PHE A 23 -0.42 -6.93 28.68
C PHE A 23 1.01 -7.08 29.21
N GLU A 24 1.33 -6.42 30.32
CA GLU A 24 2.66 -6.49 30.95
C GLU A 24 3.00 -7.90 31.46
N ASN A 25 1.99 -8.66 31.92
CA ASN A 25 2.18 -10.03 32.39
C ASN A 25 2.15 -11.08 31.27
N ALA A 26 1.34 -10.86 30.23
CA ALA A 26 1.11 -11.86 29.19
C ALA A 26 2.06 -11.76 27.99
N LEU A 27 2.54 -10.55 27.66
CA LEU A 27 3.41 -10.33 26.50
C LEU A 27 4.87 -10.23 26.94
N PRO A 28 5.83 -10.80 26.19
CA PRO A 28 7.26 -10.69 26.46
C PRO A 28 7.81 -9.32 26.01
N VAL A 29 7.21 -8.23 26.48
CA VAL A 29 7.54 -6.85 26.09
C VAL A 29 7.75 -5.96 27.31
N SER A 30 8.38 -4.79 27.11
CA SER A 30 8.53 -3.82 28.19
C SER A 30 7.20 -3.15 28.59
N PRO A 31 7.05 -2.70 29.86
CA PRO A 31 5.93 -1.87 30.32
C PRO A 31 5.66 -0.60 29.49
N VAL A 32 6.70 -0.09 28.82
CA VAL A 32 6.58 1.05 27.91
C VAL A 32 5.89 0.62 26.62
N LEU A 33 6.29 -0.52 26.04
CA LEU A 33 5.70 -1.03 24.81
C LEU A 33 4.24 -1.46 25.02
N ALA A 34 3.93 -2.16 26.12
CA ALA A 34 2.54 -2.52 26.47
C ALA A 34 1.62 -1.29 26.49
N ARG A 35 2.05 -0.21 27.16
CA ARG A 35 1.32 1.06 27.20
C ARG A 35 1.19 1.75 25.84
N VAL A 36 2.22 1.67 24.99
CA VAL A 36 2.15 2.22 23.62
C VAL A 36 1.13 1.44 22.77
N LEU A 37 1.08 0.11 22.87
CA LEU A 37 0.12 -0.71 22.12
C LEU A 37 -1.32 -0.34 22.49
N LEU A 38 -1.64 -0.30 23.78
CA LEU A 38 -2.96 0.09 24.27
C LEU A 38 -3.35 1.51 23.85
N ASN A 39 -2.41 2.46 23.93
CA ASN A 39 -2.63 3.83 23.48
C ASN A 39 -2.81 3.96 21.96
N ARG A 40 -2.43 2.95 21.18
CA ARG A 40 -2.70 2.85 19.73
C ARG A 40 -4.01 2.11 19.41
N GLY A 41 -4.77 1.70 20.42
CA GLY A 41 -6.04 1.00 20.28
C GLY A 41 -5.90 -0.52 20.12
N ILE A 42 -4.69 -1.07 20.23
CA ILE A 42 -4.45 -2.52 20.23
C ILE A 42 -4.81 -3.01 21.62
N SER A 43 -5.98 -3.64 21.77
CA SER A 43 -6.62 -3.85 23.07
C SER A 43 -6.83 -5.33 23.42
N SER A 44 -6.43 -6.23 22.53
CA SER A 44 -6.35 -7.67 22.83
C SER A 44 -4.93 -8.21 22.67
N LEU A 45 -4.62 -9.29 23.38
CA LEU A 45 -3.34 -9.99 23.28
C LEU A 45 -3.11 -10.56 21.88
N ASP A 46 -4.16 -11.02 21.21
CA ASP A 46 -4.09 -11.53 19.83
C ASP A 46 -3.73 -10.42 18.85
N GLU A 47 -4.40 -9.25 18.92
CA GLU A 47 -4.04 -8.09 18.11
C GLU A 47 -2.59 -7.65 18.36
N ALA A 48 -2.16 -7.64 19.62
CA ALA A 48 -0.80 -7.29 20.00
C ALA A 48 0.23 -8.27 19.42
N SER A 49 -0.06 -9.57 19.51
CA SER A 49 0.79 -10.61 18.93
C SER A 49 0.89 -10.48 17.40
N SER A 50 -0.25 -10.34 16.72
CA SER A 50 -0.30 -10.13 15.26
C SER A 50 0.40 -8.85 14.81
N PHE A 51 0.31 -7.78 15.60
CA PHE A 51 0.98 -6.51 15.30
C PHE A 51 2.50 -6.58 15.48
N LEU A 52 2.97 -7.23 16.55
CA LEU A 52 4.40 -7.33 16.87
C LEU A 52 5.13 -8.38 16.04
N SER A 53 4.42 -9.43 15.63
CA SER A 53 4.96 -10.53 14.82
C SER A 53 4.12 -10.75 13.57
N PRO A 54 4.08 -9.75 12.65
CA PRO A 54 3.30 -9.88 11.43
C PRO A 54 3.89 -10.96 10.52
N GLY A 55 3.03 -11.57 9.74
CA GLY A 55 3.39 -12.64 8.81
C GLY A 55 2.43 -12.70 7.64
N ILE A 56 2.85 -13.36 6.56
CA ILE A 56 2.06 -13.47 5.32
C ILE A 56 0.67 -14.09 5.58
N GLY A 57 0.58 -15.04 6.51
CA GLY A 57 -0.70 -15.67 6.88
C GLY A 57 -1.71 -14.74 7.55
N TYR A 58 -1.31 -13.56 8.00
CA TYR A 58 -2.20 -12.54 8.57
C TYR A 58 -2.69 -11.51 7.54
N LEU A 59 -2.20 -11.57 6.30
CA LEU A 59 -2.72 -10.72 5.23
C LEU A 59 -4.17 -11.10 4.93
N HIS A 60 -5.00 -10.09 4.69
CA HIS A 60 -6.36 -10.31 4.21
C HIS A 60 -6.34 -11.06 2.88
N ASN A 61 -7.36 -11.88 2.65
CA ASN A 61 -7.57 -12.47 1.34
C ASN A 61 -7.72 -11.33 0.31
N PRO A 62 -6.87 -11.28 -0.74
CA PRO A 62 -6.95 -10.23 -1.75
C PRO A 62 -8.35 -10.10 -2.36
N SER A 63 -9.08 -11.21 -2.56
CA SER A 63 -10.45 -11.23 -3.12
C SER A 63 -11.49 -10.45 -2.32
N LEU A 64 -11.15 -9.97 -1.12
CA LEU A 64 -11.98 -9.03 -0.36
C LEU A 64 -11.92 -7.60 -0.91
N MET A 65 -10.90 -7.28 -1.72
CA MET A 65 -10.78 -5.99 -2.40
C MET A 65 -11.75 -5.94 -3.59
N ASP A 66 -12.59 -4.90 -3.62
CA ASP A 66 -13.59 -4.75 -4.68
C ASP A 66 -12.94 -4.76 -6.07
N GLY A 67 -13.53 -5.53 -7.00
CA GLY A 67 -13.08 -5.63 -8.38
C GLY A 67 -11.76 -6.39 -8.62
N VAL A 68 -11.06 -6.87 -7.60
CA VAL A 68 -9.74 -7.51 -7.77
C VAL A 68 -9.80 -8.78 -8.61
N ASP A 69 -10.81 -9.64 -8.43
CA ASP A 69 -10.93 -10.88 -9.20
C ASP A 69 -11.15 -10.57 -10.69
N ARG A 70 -11.92 -9.51 -11.00
CA ARG A 70 -12.12 -9.02 -12.38
C ARG A 70 -10.84 -8.44 -12.97
N ALA A 71 -10.05 -7.72 -12.18
CA ALA A 71 -8.76 -7.18 -12.60
C ALA A 71 -7.74 -8.28 -12.89
N VAL A 72 -7.71 -9.33 -12.05
CA VAL A 72 -6.89 -10.52 -12.26
C VAL A 72 -7.30 -11.23 -13.55
N GLU A 73 -8.60 -11.49 -13.75
CA GLU A 73 -9.10 -12.13 -14.98
C GLU A 73 -8.73 -11.32 -16.24
N ARG A 74 -8.93 -9.99 -16.21
CA ARG A 74 -8.60 -9.11 -17.35
C ARG A 74 -7.10 -9.10 -17.65
N THR A 75 -6.28 -9.05 -16.61
CA THR A 75 -4.81 -9.07 -16.73
C THR A 75 -4.35 -10.40 -17.30
N LEU A 76 -4.84 -11.53 -16.75
CA LEU A 76 -4.51 -12.86 -17.26
C LEU A 76 -4.94 -13.02 -18.72
N LYS A 77 -6.12 -12.53 -19.10
CA LYS A 77 -6.56 -12.54 -20.50
C LYS A 77 -5.57 -11.80 -21.42
N ALA A 78 -5.08 -10.64 -21.00
CA ALA A 78 -4.10 -9.87 -21.77
C ALA A 78 -2.78 -10.65 -21.94
N VAL A 79 -2.29 -11.26 -20.84
CA VAL A 79 -1.07 -12.08 -20.86
C VAL A 79 -1.22 -13.26 -21.84
N HIS A 80 -2.30 -14.04 -21.73
CA HIS A 80 -2.50 -15.21 -22.59
C HIS A 80 -2.75 -14.87 -24.06
N SER A 81 -3.35 -13.72 -24.34
CA SER A 81 -3.67 -13.29 -25.70
C SER A 81 -2.52 -12.54 -26.39
N GLY A 82 -1.39 -12.34 -25.70
CA GLY A 82 -0.25 -11.57 -26.23
C GLY A 82 -0.58 -10.09 -26.42
N GLU A 83 -1.53 -9.56 -25.64
CA GLU A 83 -1.86 -8.14 -25.65
C GLU A 83 -0.72 -7.30 -25.08
N LYS A 84 -0.58 -6.07 -25.59
CA LYS A 84 0.38 -5.10 -25.05
C LYS A 84 -0.20 -4.43 -23.80
N ILE A 85 0.51 -4.58 -22.69
CA ILE A 85 0.16 -4.03 -21.39
C ILE A 85 1.04 -2.81 -21.09
N MET A 86 0.47 -1.78 -20.48
CA MET A 86 1.23 -0.67 -19.90
C MET A 86 0.88 -0.51 -18.43
N VAL A 87 1.88 -0.56 -17.56
CA VAL A 87 1.73 -0.19 -16.16
C VAL A 87 1.96 1.32 -16.03
N HIS A 88 0.92 2.05 -15.67
CA HIS A 88 0.96 3.48 -15.39
C HIS A 88 1.16 3.68 -13.90
N GLY A 89 2.39 3.95 -13.48
CA GLY A 89 2.71 4.20 -12.08
C GLY A 89 2.54 5.66 -11.68
N ASP A 90 2.75 5.91 -10.39
CA ASP A 90 2.94 7.24 -9.85
C ASP A 90 4.43 7.54 -9.61
N TYR A 91 4.79 8.83 -9.50
CA TYR A 91 6.17 9.29 -9.36
C TYR A 91 6.73 9.15 -7.94
N ASP A 92 5.89 8.85 -6.95
CA ASP A 92 6.33 8.67 -5.57
C ASP A 92 6.94 7.27 -5.33
N VAL A 93 7.41 7.03 -4.10
CA VAL A 93 8.10 5.77 -3.79
C VAL A 93 7.16 4.56 -3.92
N ASP A 94 5.90 4.69 -3.53
CA ASP A 94 4.94 3.59 -3.62
C ASP A 94 4.59 3.33 -5.10
N GLY A 95 4.35 4.37 -5.89
CA GLY A 95 4.09 4.29 -7.32
C GLY A 95 5.23 3.66 -8.13
N VAL A 96 6.47 4.06 -7.86
CA VAL A 96 7.64 3.52 -8.58
C VAL A 96 7.90 2.07 -8.18
N THR A 97 7.78 1.73 -6.88
CA THR A 97 8.05 0.36 -6.41
C THR A 97 6.97 -0.63 -6.82
N SER A 98 5.69 -0.24 -6.73
CA SER A 98 4.56 -1.05 -7.21
C SER A 98 4.64 -1.27 -8.73
N THR A 99 4.99 -0.25 -9.51
CA THR A 99 5.23 -0.37 -10.96
C THR A 99 6.36 -1.35 -11.25
N ALA A 100 7.51 -1.20 -10.59
CA ALA A 100 8.65 -2.08 -10.79
C ALA A 100 8.30 -3.54 -10.44
N LEU A 101 7.56 -3.76 -9.36
CA LEU A 101 7.09 -5.08 -8.94
C LEU A 101 6.16 -5.69 -9.98
N LEU A 102 5.12 -4.96 -10.41
CA LEU A 102 4.13 -5.48 -11.34
C LEU A 102 4.73 -5.76 -12.72
N VAL A 103 5.56 -4.85 -13.24
CA VAL A 103 6.31 -5.06 -14.49
C VAL A 103 7.20 -6.30 -14.40
N ARG A 104 7.88 -6.50 -13.26
CA ARG A 104 8.72 -7.69 -13.04
C ARG A 104 7.88 -8.97 -13.07
N VAL A 105 6.75 -9.00 -12.37
CA VAL A 105 5.85 -10.17 -12.33
C VAL A 105 5.29 -10.47 -13.73
N LEU A 106 4.79 -9.46 -14.44
CA LEU A 106 4.25 -9.62 -15.79
C LEU A 106 5.31 -10.13 -16.79
N ARG A 107 6.56 -9.65 -16.68
CA ARG A 107 7.69 -10.18 -17.47
C ARG A 107 8.03 -11.63 -17.14
N LEU A 108 7.97 -12.03 -15.88
CA LEU A 108 8.14 -13.43 -15.48
C LEU A 108 7.04 -14.32 -16.09
N MET A 109 5.84 -13.77 -16.27
CA MET A 109 4.72 -14.40 -16.98
C MET A 109 4.83 -14.28 -18.52
N LYS A 110 5.93 -13.75 -19.05
CA LYS A 110 6.20 -13.54 -20.48
C LYS A 110 5.23 -12.57 -21.19
N ALA A 111 4.62 -11.66 -20.46
CA ALA A 111 3.75 -10.63 -21.05
C ALA A 111 4.56 -9.58 -21.84
N ASP A 112 3.96 -9.02 -22.90
CA ASP A 112 4.47 -7.81 -23.56
C ASP A 112 4.04 -6.58 -22.74
N VAL A 113 4.92 -6.15 -21.82
CA VAL A 113 4.63 -5.10 -20.84
C VAL A 113 5.62 -3.94 -20.93
N SER A 114 5.05 -2.74 -20.97
CA SER A 114 5.75 -1.45 -20.85
C SER A 114 5.31 -0.72 -19.58
N TRP A 115 5.94 0.42 -19.29
CA TRP A 115 5.55 1.26 -18.17
C TRP A 115 5.53 2.74 -18.56
N TYR A 116 4.82 3.53 -17.76
CA TYR A 116 4.75 4.97 -17.84
C TYR A 116 4.76 5.54 -16.42
N ILE A 117 5.64 6.51 -16.15
CA ILE A 117 5.67 7.26 -14.89
C ILE A 117 5.50 8.73 -15.28
N PRO A 118 4.44 9.41 -14.82
CA PRO A 118 4.15 10.78 -15.21
C PRO A 118 5.17 11.74 -14.60
N HIS A 119 5.43 12.85 -15.28
CA HIS A 119 6.23 13.93 -14.71
C HIS A 119 5.38 14.80 -13.78
N ARG A 120 5.59 14.71 -12.46
CA ARG A 120 4.83 15.44 -11.42
C ARG A 120 4.46 16.88 -11.76
N GLU A 121 5.45 17.69 -12.16
CA GLU A 121 5.22 19.13 -12.39
C GLU A 121 4.54 19.44 -13.73
N LYS A 122 4.66 18.57 -14.73
CA LYS A 122 4.19 18.83 -16.10
C LYS A 122 2.82 18.22 -16.35
N GLU A 123 2.56 17.08 -15.73
CA GLU A 123 1.37 16.25 -15.97
C GLU A 123 0.47 16.14 -14.75
N GLY A 124 0.99 16.43 -13.55
CA GLY A 124 0.22 16.36 -12.31
C GLY A 124 0.16 14.95 -11.74
N TYR A 125 -0.99 14.65 -11.12
CA TYR A 125 -1.32 13.36 -10.50
C TYR A 125 -2.37 12.64 -11.36
N ASP A 126 -2.47 11.32 -11.22
CA ASP A 126 -3.37 10.43 -11.97
C ASP A 126 -3.05 10.23 -13.46
N ILE A 127 -3.87 9.41 -14.11
CA ILE A 127 -3.80 9.14 -15.54
C ILE A 127 -4.12 10.41 -16.34
N SER A 128 -3.18 10.81 -17.21
CA SER A 128 -3.30 11.99 -18.05
C SER A 128 -3.73 11.63 -19.48
N GLN A 129 -4.26 12.59 -20.24
CA GLN A 129 -4.50 12.41 -21.67
C GLN A 129 -3.20 12.04 -22.40
N ALA A 130 -2.07 12.63 -21.99
CA ALA A 130 -0.75 12.32 -22.54
C ALA A 130 -0.36 10.86 -22.33
N ALA A 131 -0.65 10.30 -21.15
CA ALA A 131 -0.43 8.88 -20.86
C ALA A 131 -1.30 7.97 -21.75
N VAL A 132 -2.58 8.31 -21.94
CA VAL A 132 -3.49 7.55 -22.82
C VAL A 132 -3.04 7.63 -24.29
N ASP A 133 -2.63 8.80 -24.74
CA ASP A 133 -2.12 9.00 -26.10
C ASP A 133 -0.82 8.23 -26.33
N GLU A 134 0.08 8.24 -25.35
CA GLU A 134 1.32 7.43 -25.39
C GLU A 134 1.01 5.94 -25.43
N ALA A 135 0.05 5.46 -24.64
CA ALA A 135 -0.40 4.07 -24.69
C ALA A 135 -0.91 3.71 -26.09
N ARG A 136 -1.75 4.58 -26.68
CA ARG A 136 -2.30 4.41 -28.02
C ARG A 136 -1.19 4.35 -29.07
N LEU A 137 -0.20 5.24 -29.00
CA LEU A 137 0.95 5.26 -29.92
C LEU A 137 1.78 3.97 -29.83
N ARG A 138 1.91 3.39 -28.62
CA ARG A 138 2.62 2.12 -28.39
C ARG A 138 1.79 0.89 -28.79
N GLY A 139 0.51 1.07 -29.14
CA GLY A 139 -0.43 -0.01 -29.45
C GLY A 139 -0.84 -0.82 -28.22
N VAL A 140 -0.86 -0.18 -27.05
CA VAL A 140 -1.29 -0.77 -25.78
C VAL A 140 -2.80 -1.02 -25.81
N SER A 141 -3.23 -2.19 -25.35
CA SER A 141 -4.65 -2.58 -25.24
C SER A 141 -5.13 -2.73 -23.80
N LEU A 142 -4.21 -2.73 -22.83
CA LEU A 142 -4.52 -2.73 -21.40
C LEU A 142 -3.59 -1.76 -20.65
N ILE A 143 -4.17 -0.78 -19.96
CA ILE A 143 -3.47 0.05 -18.99
C ILE A 143 -3.82 -0.46 -17.59
N ILE A 144 -2.81 -0.63 -16.74
CA ILE A 144 -2.96 -0.95 -15.31
C ILE A 144 -2.38 0.22 -14.54
N THR A 145 -3.17 0.83 -13.66
CA THR A 145 -2.76 1.92 -12.76
C THR A 145 -2.60 1.40 -11.35
#